data_AF-A0A851QLP8-F1
#
_entry.id   AF-A0A851QLP8-F1
#
_cell.length_a   1.000
_cell.length_b   1.000
_cell.length_c   1.000
_cell.angle_alpha   90.00
_cell.angle_beta   90.00
_cell.angle_gamma   90.00
#
_symmetry.space_group_name_H-M   'P 1'
#
loop_
_entity.id
_entity.type
_entity.pdbx_description
1 polymer ?
#
loop_
_entity_poly.entity_id
_entity_poly.type
_entity_poly.pdbx_seq_one_letter_code
_entity_poly.pdbx_strand_id
1 'polypeptide(L)' 'MDRNSYYGGDSASITPLEDVYKRFNLPGSPPESMGKGRDWNVDLVPKFLMANGQLVR' A
#
# COMPACT_ATOMS: atom_id res chain seq x y z
N MET A 1 -14.11 16.57 -1.84
CA MET A 1 -13.21 16.18 -2.95
C MET A 1 -11.84 15.95 -2.36
N ASP A 2 -11.17 14.84 -2.67
CA ASP A 2 -9.82 14.55 -2.17
C ASP A 2 -8.79 15.39 -2.94
N ARG A 3 -7.75 15.86 -2.25
CA ARG A 3 -6.64 16.62 -2.84
C ARG A 3 -5.57 15.71 -3.47
N ASN A 4 -5.53 14.45 -3.03
CA ASN A 4 -4.55 13.48 -3.49
C ASN A 4 -4.96 12.93 -4.85
N SER A 5 -3.97 12.57 -5.68
CA SER A 5 -4.21 11.90 -6.96
C SER A 5 -4.53 10.41 -6.83
N TYR A 6 -4.68 9.91 -5.60
CA TYR A 6 -4.91 8.51 -5.25
C TYR A 6 -5.95 8.41 -4.13
N TYR A 7 -6.55 7.23 -3.97
CA TYR A 7 -7.54 6.96 -2.93
C TYR A 7 -6.91 6.44 -1.64
N GLY A 8 -7.63 6.59 -0.53
CA GLY A 8 -7.29 5.98 0.76
C GLY A 8 -6.56 6.91 1.74
N GLY A 9 -6.07 8.08 1.29
CA GLY A 9 -5.40 9.06 2.17
C GLY A 9 -4.29 8.41 3.01
N ASP A 10 -4.33 8.63 4.32
CA ASP A 10 -3.37 8.02 5.26
C ASP A 10 -3.50 6.48 5.36
N SER A 11 -4.61 5.91 4.88
CA SER A 11 -4.87 4.47 4.79
C SER A 11 -4.74 3.91 3.37
N ALA A 12 -4.06 4.61 2.47
CA ALA A 12 -3.88 4.16 1.09
C ALA A 12 -3.05 2.86 0.99
N SER A 13 -3.39 2.05 0.00
CA SER A 13 -2.57 0.93 -0.48
C SER A 13 -1.70 1.41 -1.64
N ILE A 14 -0.39 1.22 -1.57
CA ILE A 14 0.56 1.65 -2.60
C ILE A 14 0.88 0.49 -3.55
N THR A 15 0.83 0.78 -4.85
CA THR A 15 1.26 -0.09 -5.93
C THR A 15 1.77 0.77 -7.09
N PRO A 16 2.84 0.38 -7.82
CA PRO A 16 3.66 -0.82 -7.64
C PRO A 16 4.72 -0.67 -6.54
N LEU A 17 5.47 -1.75 -6.27
CA LEU A 17 6.51 -1.80 -5.22
C LEU A 17 7.57 -0.68 -5.33
N GLU A 18 7.87 -0.21 -6.53
CA GLU A 18 8.77 0.91 -6.78
C GLU A 18 8.27 2.21 -6.12
N ASP A 19 6.96 2.42 -6.05
CA ASP A 19 6.37 3.61 -5.42
C ASP A 19 6.43 3.52 -3.89
N VAL A 20 6.45 2.30 -3.33
CA VAL A 20 6.76 2.08 -1.90
C VAL A 20 8.19 2.53 -1.60
N TYR A 21 9.15 2.14 -2.44
CA TYR A 21 10.55 2.55 -2.28
C TYR A 21 10.71 4.07 -2.34
N LYS A 22 10.07 4.73 -3.31
CA LYS A 22 10.04 6.19 -3.40
C LYS A 22 9.41 6.83 -2.16
N ARG A 23 8.26 6.31 -1.69
CA ARG A 23 7.53 6.88 -0.54
C ARG A 23 8.37 6.91 0.73
N PHE A 24 9.15 5.86 0.98
CA PHE A 24 9.99 5.71 2.16
C PHE A 24 11.45 6.14 1.94
N ASN A 25 11.77 6.75 0.79
CA ASN A 25 13.12 7.16 0.41
C ASN A 25 14.15 6.01 0.53
N LEU A 26 13.73 4.79 0.17
CA LEU A 26 14.62 3.64 0.17
C LEU A 26 15.62 3.75 -0.98
N PRO A 27 16.91 3.43 -0.76
CA PRO A 27 17.90 3.49 -1.81
C PRO A 27 17.66 2.38 -2.84
N GLY A 28 17.83 2.72 -4.12
CA GLY A 28 17.75 1.78 -5.23
C GLY A 28 16.33 1.40 -5.64
N SER A 29 16.24 0.37 -6.49
CA SER A 29 14.98 -0.26 -6.90
C SER A 29 14.74 -1.54 -6.09
N PRO A 30 13.49 -2.02 -6.00
CA PRO A 30 13.21 -3.32 -5.43
C PRO A 30 14.08 -4.42 -6.08
N PRO A 31 14.66 -5.35 -5.30
CA PRO A 31 15.46 -6.44 -5.84
C PRO A 31 14.61 -7.42 -6.66
N GLU A 32 15.20 -8.06 -7.66
CA GLU A 32 14.51 -8.99 -8.57
C GLU A 32 13.84 -10.16 -7.82
N SER A 33 14.38 -10.55 -6.65
CA SER A 33 13.80 -11.57 -5.79
C SER A 33 12.41 -11.23 -5.23
N MET A 34 11.99 -9.96 -5.26
CA MET A 34 10.65 -9.52 -4.87
C MET A 34 9.63 -9.65 -6.01
N GLY A 35 10.03 -10.11 -7.20
CA GLY A 35 9.13 -10.35 -8.32
C GLY A 35 8.65 -9.06 -9.00
N LYS A 36 7.48 -9.13 -9.64
CA LYS A 36 6.92 -8.00 -10.39
C LYS A 36 6.29 -6.99 -9.43
N GLY A 37 6.72 -5.74 -9.47
CA GLY A 37 6.23 -4.70 -8.56
C GLY A 37 4.71 -4.51 -8.56
N ARG A 38 4.02 -4.76 -9.69
CA ARG A 38 2.55 -4.68 -9.80
C ARG A 38 1.78 -5.74 -9.01
N ASP A 39 2.44 -6.84 -8.62
CA ASP A 39 1.82 -7.91 -7.84
C ASP A 39 1.75 -7.52 -6.34
N TRP A 40 2.36 -6.39 -5.96
CA TRP A 40 2.36 -5.84 -4.61
C TRP A 40 1.28 -4.78 -4.44
N ASN A 41 0.52 -4.90 -3.34
CA ASN A 41 -0.37 -3.86 -2.81
C ASN A 41 -0.03 -3.71 -1.33
N VAL A 42 0.64 -2.62 -0.96
CA VAL A 42 1.15 -2.42 0.40
C VAL A 42 0.32 -1.37 1.11
N ASP A 43 -0.43 -1.79 2.12
CA ASP A 43 -1.21 -0.88 2.96
C ASP A 43 -0.29 -0.03 3.84
N LEU A 44 -0.49 1.29 3.84
CA LEU A 44 0.21 2.18 4.77
C LEU A 44 -0.19 1.93 6.23
N VAL A 45 -1.42 1.49 6.47
CA VAL A 45 -1.95 1.13 7.79
C VAL A 45 -2.70 -0.20 7.68
N PRO A 46 -2.00 -1.35 7.74
CA PRO A 46 -2.66 -2.65 7.64
C PRO A 46 -3.54 -2.89 8.87
N LYS A 47 -4.80 -3.26 8.65
CA LYS A 47 -5.76 -3.60 9.70
C LYS A 47 -6.54 -4.84 9.29
N PHE A 48 -6.67 -5.78 10.22
CA PHE A 48 -7.57 -6.91 10.03
C PHE A 48 -8.99 -6.56 10.46
N LEU A 49 -9.95 -7.15 9.77
CA LEU A 49 -11.35 -7.08 10.12
C LEU A 49 -11.70 -8.22 11.08
N MET A 50 -12.27 -7.88 12.22
CA MET A 50 -12.82 -8.86 13.16
C MET A 50 -14.02 -9.55 12.50
N ALA A 51 -13.98 -10.87 12.34
CA ALA A 51 -14.99 -11.63 11.59
C ALA A 51 -16.44 -11.38 12.04
N ASN A 52 -16.66 -11.11 13.33
CA ASN A 52 -17.98 -10.77 13.91
C ASN A 52 -18.05 -9.32 14.43
N GLY A 53 -17.16 -8.44 13.96
CA GLY A 53 -17.12 -7.03 14.34
C GLY A 53 -18.19 -6.20 13.62
N GLN A 54 -18.49 -5.02 14.17
CA GLN A 54 -19.44 -4.09 13.57
C GLN A 54 -19.03 -3.59 12.18
N LEU A 55 -17.72 -3.55 11.88
CA LEU A 55 -17.21 -3.10 10.58
C LEU A 55 -17.40 -4.14 9.46
N VAL A 56 -17.66 -5.40 9.81
CA VAL A 56 -17.93 -6.50 8.86
C VAL A 56 -19.44 -6.69 8.63
N ARG A 57 -20.29 -6.07 9.45
CA ARG A 57 -21.75 -6.11 9.35
C ARG A 57 -22.28 -4.83 8.70
#